data_AF-A0A3M1ZFQ9-F1
#
_entry.id   AF-A0A3M1ZFQ9-F1
#
_cell.length_a   1.000
_cell.length_b   1.000
_cell.length_c   1.000
_cell.angle_alpha   90.00
_cell.angle_beta   90.00
_cell.angle_gamma   90.00
#
_symmetry.space_group_name_H-M   'P 1'
#
loop_
_entity.id
_entity.type
_entity.pdbx_description
1 polymer ?
#
loop_
_entity_poly.entity_id
_entity_poly.type
_entity_poly.pdbx_seq_one_letter_code
_entity_poly.pdbx_strand_id
1 'polypeptide(L)'
;MSIKNHFMWCLLLFFCLNLRAQSAAPPEWKTDFDAAVEEAYNSETQKFVFVLFTGSDWCLPCMQLKNQVLEKEAFLEFARQRLVLVKVDFPRLEMNKLPRWQEKYNESLAREYNPDHIFPLIAIVNEHEELLGTLFY
;
A
#
# COMPACT_ATOMS: atom_id res chain seq x y z
N MET A 1 36.01 13.99 -44.40
CA MET A 1 35.68 12.82 -43.55
C MET A 1 35.45 13.29 -42.10
N SER A 2 34.41 14.10 -41.85
CA SER A 2 34.16 14.74 -40.52
C SER A 2 32.67 14.79 -40.11
N ILE A 3 31.74 14.60 -41.06
CA ILE A 3 30.28 14.74 -40.79
C ILE A 3 29.68 13.51 -40.09
N LYS A 4 30.29 12.33 -40.23
CA LYS A 4 29.78 11.07 -39.65
C LYS A 4 29.90 11.01 -38.12
N ASN A 5 30.87 11.72 -37.53
CA ASN A 5 31.07 11.75 -36.09
C ASN A 5 30.02 12.62 -35.38
N HIS A 6 29.64 13.77 -35.94
CA HIS A 6 28.60 14.61 -35.32
C HIS A 6 27.21 13.99 -35.38
N PHE A 7 26.87 13.27 -36.45
CA PHE A 7 25.59 12.57 -36.57
C PHE A 7 25.42 11.46 -35.51
N MET A 8 26.52 10.75 -35.21
CA MET A 8 26.53 9.69 -34.20
C MET A 8 26.40 10.22 -32.76
N TRP A 9 26.99 11.39 -32.48
CA TRP A 9 26.84 12.06 -31.18
C TRP A 9 25.44 12.65 -30.99
N CYS A 10 24.80 13.17 -32.05
CA CYS A 10 23.41 13.63 -31.99
C CYS A 10 22.42 12.47 -31.74
N LEU A 11 22.66 11.28 -32.30
CA LEU A 11 21.85 10.08 -32.05
C LEU A 11 21.99 9.55 -30.61
N LEU A 12 23.19 9.61 -30.03
CA LEU A 12 23.43 9.24 -28.62
C LEU A 12 22.78 10.23 -27.64
N LEU A 13 22.83 11.52 -27.92
CA LEU A 13 22.12 12.55 -27.13
C LEU A 13 20.60 12.37 -27.19
N PHE A 14 20.04 11.96 -28.33
CA PHE A 14 18.60 11.70 -28.48
C PHE A 14 18.13 10.43 -27.72
N PHE A 15 19.00 9.43 -27.55
CA PHE A 15 18.69 8.21 -26.80
C PHE A 15 18.66 8.45 -25.28
N CYS A 16 19.52 9.33 -24.76
CA CYS A 16 19.52 9.71 -23.33
C CYS A 16 18.29 10.56 -22.92
N LEU A 17 17.70 11.32 -23.85
CA LEU A 17 16.52 12.16 -23.60
C LEU A 17 15.19 11.38 -23.54
N ASN A 18 15.19 10.08 -23.85
CA ASN A 18 14.00 9.22 -23.83
C ASN A 18 13.98 8.23 -22.65
N LEU A 19 14.82 8.43 -21.62
CA LEU A 19 14.60 7.79 -20.32
C LEU A 19 13.37 8.45 -19.66
N ARG A 20 12.18 8.17 -20.19
CA ARG A 20 10.95 8.39 -19.47
C ARG A 20 11.06 7.62 -18.17
N ALA A 21 10.89 8.31 -17.05
CA ALA A 21 10.63 7.66 -15.78
C ALA A 21 9.45 6.70 -16.01
N GLN A 22 9.71 5.40 -16.03
CA GLN A 22 8.64 4.42 -15.90
C GLN A 22 8.09 4.64 -14.49
N SER A 23 6.93 5.29 -14.42
CA SER A 23 6.18 5.41 -13.17
C SER A 23 5.93 3.99 -12.67
N ALA A 24 6.61 3.65 -11.58
CA ALA A 24 6.46 2.36 -10.94
C ALA A 24 4.98 2.15 -10.58
N ALA A 25 4.49 0.93 -10.77
CA ALA A 25 3.13 0.58 -10.38
C ALA A 25 2.87 1.03 -8.93
N PRO A 26 1.66 1.50 -8.62
CA PRO A 26 1.31 1.82 -7.23
C PRO A 26 1.49 0.57 -6.35
N PRO A 27 1.88 0.72 -5.07
CA PRO A 27 1.90 -0.40 -4.15
C PRO A 27 0.55 -1.11 -4.13
N GLU A 28 0.61 -2.44 -4.17
CA GLU A 28 -0.58 -3.27 -4.11
C GLU A 28 -1.16 -3.27 -2.68
N TRP A 29 -2.49 -3.20 -2.59
CA TRP A 29 -3.22 -3.44 -1.35
C TRP A 29 -3.57 -4.93 -1.24
N LYS A 30 -3.04 -5.60 -0.22
CA LYS A 30 -3.30 -7.01 0.05
C LYS A 30 -4.45 -7.17 1.04
N THR A 31 -5.04 -8.37 1.07
CA THR A 31 -6.06 -8.77 2.06
C THR A 31 -5.60 -9.94 2.93
N ASP A 32 -4.47 -10.53 2.56
CA ASP A 32 -3.79 -11.60 3.29
C ASP A 32 -2.69 -10.94 4.13
N PHE A 33 -2.88 -10.95 5.45
CA PHE A 33 -1.95 -10.32 6.38
C PHE A 33 -0.70 -11.20 6.56
N ASP A 34 -0.86 -12.51 6.59
CA ASP A 34 0.24 -13.46 6.78
C ASP A 34 1.22 -13.39 5.60
N ALA A 35 0.70 -13.36 4.38
CA ALA A 35 1.51 -13.14 3.18
C ALA A 35 2.20 -11.76 3.17
N ALA A 36 1.55 -10.74 3.75
CA ALA A 36 2.14 -9.40 3.85
C ALA A 36 3.28 -9.34 4.87
N VAL A 37 3.16 -10.05 5.99
CA VAL A 37 4.22 -10.22 6.99
C VAL A 37 5.39 -10.99 6.38
N GLU A 38 5.14 -12.07 5.64
CA GLU A 38 6.20 -12.81 4.94
C GLU A 38 6.91 -11.93 3.90
N GLU A 39 6.18 -11.11 3.14
CA GLU A 39 6.78 -10.15 2.21
C GLU A 39 7.64 -9.10 2.95
N ALA A 40 7.17 -8.59 4.09
CA ALA A 40 7.91 -7.65 4.92
C ALA A 40 9.20 -8.26 5.45
N TYR A 41 9.13 -9.48 5.99
CA TYR A 41 10.26 -10.24 6.52
C TYR A 41 11.34 -10.49 5.46
N ASN A 42 10.93 -10.84 4.24
CA ASN A 42 11.85 -11.15 3.14
C ASN A 42 12.38 -9.90 2.41
N SER A 43 11.93 -8.70 2.78
CA SER A 43 12.37 -7.47 2.13
C SER A 43 13.79 -7.07 2.55
N GLU A 44 14.62 -6.70 1.57
CA GLU A 44 16.01 -6.26 1.83
C GLU A 44 16.08 -4.97 2.68
N THR A 45 15.00 -4.20 2.74
CA THR A 45 14.93 -2.89 3.40
C THR A 45 14.16 -2.90 4.73
N GLN A 46 13.73 -4.07 5.23
CA GLN A 46 12.87 -4.22 6.41
C GLN A 46 11.64 -3.30 6.37
N LYS A 47 10.66 -3.68 5.54
CA LYS A 47 9.39 -2.97 5.44
C LYS A 47 8.51 -3.23 6.66
N PHE A 48 7.65 -2.27 6.98
CA PHE A 48 6.56 -2.46 7.95
C PHE A 48 5.28 -2.89 7.26
N VAL A 49 4.42 -3.62 7.96
CA VAL A 49 3.07 -3.92 7.51
C VAL A 49 2.13 -2.80 7.96
N PHE A 50 1.56 -2.10 6.99
CA PHE A 50 0.57 -1.04 7.19
C PHE A 50 -0.82 -1.65 7.07
N VAL A 51 -1.50 -1.83 8.20
CA VAL A 51 -2.82 -2.47 8.25
C VAL A 51 -3.90 -1.39 8.38
N LEU A 52 -4.67 -1.17 7.31
CA LEU A 52 -5.79 -0.24 7.30
C LEU A 52 -7.10 -0.98 7.61
N PHE A 53 -7.65 -0.71 8.79
CA PHE A 53 -9.02 -1.05 9.15
C PHE A 53 -9.98 0.01 8.59
N THR A 54 -10.92 -0.40 7.73
CA THR A 54 -11.80 0.52 7.01
C THR A 54 -13.20 -0.03 6.81
N GLY A 55 -14.18 0.86 6.63
CA GLY A 55 -15.52 0.52 6.14
C GLY A 55 -15.73 1.18 4.78
N SER A 56 -15.38 0.49 3.70
CA SER A 56 -15.20 1.10 2.37
C SER A 56 -16.45 1.75 1.75
N ASP A 57 -17.65 1.40 2.22
CA ASP A 57 -18.91 1.87 1.66
C ASP A 57 -19.81 2.67 2.62
N TRP A 58 -19.41 2.82 3.89
CA TRP A 58 -20.20 3.56 4.90
C TRP A 58 -19.38 4.50 5.79
N CYS A 59 -18.05 4.35 5.85
CA CYS A 59 -17.19 5.19 6.67
C CYS A 59 -16.68 6.40 5.85
N LEU A 60 -17.34 7.55 6.00
CA LEU A 60 -16.94 8.78 5.30
C LEU A 60 -15.50 9.22 5.62
N PRO A 61 -15.04 9.25 6.89
CA PRO A 61 -13.65 9.58 7.20
C PRO A 61 -12.65 8.61 6.56
N CYS A 62 -12.99 7.32 6.44
CA CYS A 62 -12.14 6.33 5.76
C CYS A 62 -11.96 6.66 4.27
N MET A 63 -13.06 7.01 3.57
CA MET A 63 -13.01 7.43 2.17
C MET A 63 -12.21 8.73 2.01
N GLN A 64 -12.32 9.66 2.96
CA GLN A 64 -11.53 10.89 2.96
C GLN A 64 -10.04 10.61 3.13
N LEU A 65 -9.64 9.82 4.13
CA LEU A 65 -8.25 9.42 4.35
C LEU A 65 -7.65 8.77 3.09
N LYS A 66 -8.38 7.84 2.47
CA LYS A 66 -7.97 7.19 1.23
C LYS A 66 -7.71 8.21 0.13
N ASN A 67 -8.69 9.05 -0.17
CA ASN A 67 -8.62 9.99 -1.31
C ASN A 67 -7.64 11.14 -1.08
N GLN A 68 -7.47 11.57 0.18
CA GLN A 68 -6.67 12.76 0.53
C GLN A 68 -5.22 12.42 0.86
N VAL A 69 -4.93 11.19 1.31
CA VAL A 69 -3.60 10.78 1.74
C VAL A 69 -3.14 9.52 1.00
N LEU A 70 -3.86 8.41 1.14
CA LEU A 70 -3.34 7.08 0.77
C LEU A 70 -3.23 6.84 -0.74
N GLU A 71 -3.96 7.62 -1.55
CA GLU A 71 -3.85 7.60 -3.01
C GLU A 71 -2.97 8.73 -3.58
N LYS A 72 -2.35 9.55 -2.72
CA LYS A 72 -1.46 10.62 -3.17
C LYS A 72 -0.08 10.07 -3.50
N GLU A 73 0.53 10.60 -4.56
CA GLU A 73 1.83 10.11 -5.04
C GLU A 73 2.90 10.15 -3.93
N ALA A 74 2.92 11.19 -3.09
CA ALA A 74 3.85 11.28 -1.97
C ALA A 74 3.72 10.09 -1.00
N PHE A 75 2.49 9.64 -0.71
CA PHE A 75 2.28 8.44 0.12
C PHE A 75 2.66 7.17 -0.64
N LEU A 76 2.29 7.06 -1.93
CA LEU A 76 2.61 5.88 -2.73
C LEU A 76 4.13 5.71 -2.88
N GLU A 77 4.89 6.78 -3.09
CA GLU A 77 6.35 6.78 -3.12
C GLU A 77 6.96 6.29 -1.80
N PHE A 78 6.47 6.82 -0.67
CA PHE A 78 6.88 6.36 0.65
C PHE A 78 6.55 4.88 0.88
N ALA A 79 5.32 4.47 0.56
CA ALA A 79 4.83 3.12 0.74
C ALA A 79 5.64 2.10 -0.07
N ARG A 80 6.00 2.41 -1.33
CA ARG A 80 6.84 1.53 -2.16
C ARG A 80 8.15 1.17 -1.48
N GLN A 81 8.75 2.12 -0.76
CA GLN A 81 10.06 1.95 -0.12
C GLN A 81 9.96 1.31 1.26
N ARG A 82 8.90 1.59 2.02
CA ARG A 82 8.88 1.33 3.47
C ARG A 82 7.76 0.41 3.94
N LEU A 83 6.74 0.16 3.12
CA LEU A 83 5.52 -0.50 3.57
C LEU A 83 5.12 -1.68 2.69
N VAL A 84 4.46 -2.65 3.32
CA VAL A 84 3.55 -3.62 2.70
C VAL A 84 2.14 -3.24 3.15
N LEU A 85 1.22 -3.00 2.20
CA LEU A 85 -0.10 -2.46 2.50
C LEU A 85 -1.14 -3.57 2.63
N VAL A 86 -1.85 -3.60 3.76
CA VAL A 86 -2.95 -4.53 4.03
C VAL A 86 -4.23 -3.75 4.27
N LYS A 87 -5.31 -4.16 3.61
CA LYS A 87 -6.65 -3.61 3.79
C LYS A 87 -7.53 -4.64 4.50
N VAL A 88 -7.99 -4.28 5.70
CA VAL A 88 -8.96 -5.05 6.48
C VAL A 88 -10.29 -4.31 6.43
N ASP A 89 -11.16 -4.74 5.51
CA ASP A 89 -12.39 -4.04 5.16
C ASP A 89 -13.63 -4.64 5.84
N PHE A 90 -14.56 -3.78 6.24
CA PHE A 90 -15.82 -4.13 6.91
C PHE A 90 -17.00 -3.50 6.15
N PRO A 91 -17.26 -3.88 4.90
CA PRO A 91 -18.36 -3.32 4.11
C PRO A 91 -19.73 -3.66 4.72
N ARG A 92 -20.72 -2.78 4.52
CA ARG A 92 -22.10 -2.99 4.99
C ARG A 92 -23.11 -3.21 3.88
N LEU A 93 -22.81 -2.80 2.65
CA LEU A 93 -23.70 -3.05 1.53
C LEU A 93 -23.54 -4.50 1.07
N GLU A 94 -24.67 -5.18 0.84
CA GLU A 94 -24.67 -6.59 0.43
C GLU A 94 -23.90 -6.82 -0.88
N MET A 95 -23.88 -5.83 -1.79
CA MET A 95 -23.12 -5.91 -3.04
C MET A 95 -21.60 -5.96 -2.84
N ASN A 96 -21.10 -5.48 -1.70
CA ASN A 96 -19.67 -5.43 -1.35
C ASN A 96 -19.28 -6.52 -0.35
N LYS A 97 -20.21 -7.41 -0.02
CA LYS A 97 -20.02 -8.42 1.02
C LYS A 97 -18.84 -9.34 0.69
N LEU A 98 -18.02 -9.58 1.71
CA LEU A 98 -16.87 -10.44 1.58
C LEU A 98 -17.28 -11.91 1.69
N PRO A 99 -16.52 -12.84 1.10
CA PRO A 99 -16.68 -14.25 1.42
C PRO A 99 -16.56 -14.48 2.93
N ARG A 100 -17.36 -15.39 3.50
CA ARG A 100 -17.41 -15.64 4.95
C ARG A 100 -16.05 -15.94 5.59
N TRP A 101 -15.12 -16.54 4.85
CA TRP A 101 -13.78 -16.83 5.35
C TRP A 101 -12.97 -15.55 5.55
N GLN A 102 -13.05 -14.59 4.61
CA GLN A 102 -12.38 -13.30 4.71
C GLN A 102 -13.04 -12.42 5.79
N GLU A 103 -14.37 -12.45 5.94
CA GLU A 103 -15.05 -11.77 7.05
C GLU A 103 -14.49 -12.25 8.40
N LYS A 104 -14.43 -13.57 8.61
CA LYS A 104 -13.88 -14.15 9.85
C LYS A 104 -12.41 -13.81 10.07
N TYR A 105 -11.62 -13.77 9.00
CA TYR A 105 -10.20 -13.41 9.07
C TYR A 105 -10.01 -11.92 9.40
N ASN A 106 -10.80 -11.04 8.78
CA ASN A 106 -10.82 -9.62 9.11
C ASN A 106 -11.23 -9.38 10.56
N GLU A 107 -12.22 -10.12 11.06
CA GLU A 107 -12.64 -10.09 12.46
C GLU A 107 -11.54 -10.59 13.42
N SER A 108 -10.72 -11.58 13.04
CA SER A 108 -9.57 -11.97 13.88
C SER A 108 -8.51 -10.89 13.93
N LEU A 109 -8.20 -10.25 12.80
CA LEU A 109 -7.24 -9.15 12.77
C LEU A 109 -7.75 -7.94 13.57
N ALA A 110 -9.05 -7.65 13.53
CA ALA A 110 -9.62 -6.57 14.34
C ALA A 110 -9.54 -6.88 15.83
N ARG A 111 -9.80 -8.11 16.27
CA ARG A 111 -9.64 -8.47 17.68
C ARG A 111 -8.20 -8.25 18.18
N GLU A 112 -7.21 -8.49 17.32
CA GLU A 112 -5.80 -8.33 17.68
C GLU A 112 -5.35 -6.87 17.64
N TYR A 113 -5.63 -6.16 16.54
CA TYR A 113 -5.01 -4.85 16.25
C TYR A 113 -6.00 -3.67 16.26
N ASN A 114 -7.31 -3.91 16.40
CA ASN A 114 -8.36 -2.89 16.47
C ASN A 114 -9.55 -3.32 17.37
N PRO A 115 -9.31 -3.67 18.65
CA PRO A 115 -10.34 -4.25 19.52
C PRO A 115 -11.52 -3.30 19.79
N ASP A 116 -11.30 -1.99 19.63
CA ASP A 116 -12.32 -0.95 19.82
C ASP A 116 -13.16 -0.70 18.55
N HIS A 117 -12.89 -1.42 17.45
CA HIS A 117 -13.59 -1.28 16.17
C HIS A 117 -13.62 0.17 15.65
N ILE A 118 -12.46 0.85 15.68
CA ILE A 118 -12.30 2.23 15.22
C ILE A 118 -12.08 2.23 13.70
N PHE A 119 -12.74 3.17 13.01
CA PHE A 119 -12.64 3.31 11.55
C PHE A 119 -12.55 4.80 11.14
N PRO A 120 -11.53 5.22 10.36
CA PRO A 120 -10.36 4.43 9.97
C PRO A 120 -9.39 4.26 11.13
N LEU A 121 -8.78 3.08 11.24
CA LEU A 121 -7.61 2.85 12.08
C LEU A 121 -6.49 2.26 11.24
N ILE A 122 -5.28 2.76 11.44
CA ILE A 122 -4.06 2.23 10.85
C ILE A 122 -3.26 1.60 11.98
N ALA A 123 -2.95 0.31 11.88
CA ALA A 123 -1.95 -0.35 12.73
C ALA A 123 -0.65 -0.51 11.94
N ILE A 124 0.47 -0.16 12.57
CA ILE A 124 1.81 -0.40 12.03
C ILE A 124 2.39 -1.61 12.76
N VAL A 125 2.65 -2.66 12.00
CA VAL A 125 3.11 -3.96 12.51
C VAL A 125 4.47 -4.28 11.88
N ASN A 126 5.38 -4.89 12.66
CA ASN A 126 6.67 -5.33 12.14
C ASN A 126 6.60 -6.73 11.50
N GLU A 127 7.72 -7.21 10.99
CA GLU A 127 7.88 -8.52 10.37
C GLU A 127 7.74 -9.72 11.33
N HIS A 128 7.59 -9.45 12.64
CA HIS A 128 7.37 -10.43 13.69
C HIS A 128 5.96 -10.36 14.27
N GLU A 129 5.05 -9.69 13.55
CA GLU A 129 3.65 -9.49 13.96
C GLU A 129 3.48 -8.62 15.22
N GLU A 130 4.52 -7.88 15.62
CA GLU A 130 4.44 -6.98 16.78
C GLU A 130 3.85 -5.63 16.39
N LEU A 131 2.82 -5.21 17.13
CA LEU A 131 2.23 -3.88 16.98
C LEU A 131 3.20 -2.79 17.46
N LEU A 132 3.66 -1.94 16.55
CA LEU A 132 4.53 -0.80 16.85
C LEU A 132 3.74 0.46 17.23
N GLY A 133 2.52 0.59 16.74
CA GLY A 133 1.65 1.70 17.08
C GLY A 133 0.42 1.81 16.17
N THR A 134 -0.52 2.63 16.60
CA THR A 134 -1.77 2.90 15.87
C THR A 134 -1.94 4.38 15.57
N LEU A 135 -2.55 4.68 14.43
CA LEU A 135 -2.94 6.03 14.00
C LEU A 135 -4.43 6.01 13.63
N PHE A 136 -5.13 7.09 13.92
CA PHE A 136 -6.53 7.29 13.52
C PHE A 136 -6.73 8.71 13.01
N TYR A 137 -7.70 8.89 12.11
CA TYR A 137 -7.97 10.14 11.38
C TYR A 137 -9.02 11.01 12.09
#